data_AF-A0AAT9I759-F1
#
_entry.id   AF-A0AAT9I759-F1
#
_cell.length_a   1.000
_cell.length_b   1.000
_cell.length_c   1.000
_cell.angle_alpha   90.00
_cell.angle_beta   90.00
_cell.angle_gamma   90.00
#
_symmetry.space_group_name_H-M   'P 1'
#
loop_
_entity.id
_entity.type
_entity.pdbx_description
1 polymer ?
#
loop_
_entity_poly.entity_id
_entity_poly.type
_entity_poly.pdbx_seq_one_letter_code
_entity_poly.pdbx_strand_id
1 'polypeptide(L)'
;MLRLLSPLLLICFFYTANAQDCIPAAMKLPVVQPAITADGEHDYALIDRYLARSMMVAGITNRLGKPGYCEQINMFRRLKPSYLSRVAGSWGMPETDLLPGGKLFSITRQFIRDIHLVYSNDDTPLPVIEAGIYEAITTDVNKIRVPDHVLDVFRSDPDMAGLKYSPKRPLYFNAEAMRNASFPEWLPQCWPPDINRIQTRMWFYYMCTIFIDMGCNSMHMGWFEMITNHDTAYVKTHDLFQKIRAYAKSKGTFAIINADIDRALYVNGSNRLLLDFLTTPVRPDPTSNSYRHSPCEGQPMAELNLSKYLPGILNKSGGISPQGDTIESVPVLFNLDWYGIGFRGKHPGIMGMGDGAWAPWGVNETIWYYSLTPTCQAYWLKHVTAAIKNKLVKRGYFKMPAVQPLTWWGYPVTEYLLIGYPEVMQTIADEIWKVNTQSYFTITKDTNGHQYTLDVINPDYTSVYTWYIQHTGNGKWLPYTFGNQRVLANLEPGKYKVLLRQDNTALPGYIPALEYDKELIVE
;
A
#
# COMPACT_ATOMS: atom_id res chain seq x y z
N MET A 1 -34.87 45.49 -48.07
CA MET A 1 -34.41 45.71 -46.68
C MET A 1 -33.76 44.41 -46.23
N LEU A 2 -32.50 44.09 -46.58
CA LEU A 2 -31.23 44.56 -45.96
C LEU A 2 -31.34 44.60 -44.41
N ARG A 3 -30.54 43.94 -43.57
CA ARG A 3 -29.14 43.44 -43.62
C ARG A 3 -28.89 42.65 -42.30
N LEU A 4 -28.28 41.45 -42.31
CA LEU A 4 -26.87 41.13 -42.00
C LEU A 4 -26.49 40.90 -40.51
N LEU A 5 -25.77 39.79 -40.30
CA LEU A 5 -24.61 39.54 -39.41
C LEU A 5 -24.81 39.13 -37.94
N SER A 6 -24.37 37.90 -37.63
CA SER A 6 -23.55 37.59 -36.45
C SER A 6 -22.12 38.12 -36.70
N PRO A 7 -21.37 38.60 -35.70
CA PRO A 7 -20.39 37.73 -35.02
C PRO A 7 -20.06 38.04 -33.53
N LEU A 8 -19.64 36.99 -32.81
CA LEU A 8 -18.52 36.87 -31.84
C LEU A 8 -18.26 37.88 -30.67
N LEU A 9 -17.99 37.26 -29.50
CA LEU A 9 -16.89 37.49 -28.51
C LEU A 9 -17.05 38.46 -27.29
N LEU A 10 -16.63 37.89 -26.13
CA LEU A 10 -16.13 38.49 -24.86
C LEU A 10 -17.15 39.27 -23.98
N ILE A 11 -17.25 39.18 -22.65
CA ILE A 11 -16.46 38.58 -21.54
C ILE A 11 -17.36 38.47 -20.28
N CYS A 12 -17.04 37.44 -19.48
CA CYS A 12 -17.05 37.24 -18.01
C CYS A 12 -17.68 38.30 -17.07
N PHE A 13 -18.00 38.04 -15.81
CA PHE A 13 -17.61 37.09 -14.76
C PHE A 13 -18.80 37.10 -13.77
N PHE A 14 -19.11 35.99 -13.09
CA PHE A 14 -19.43 35.94 -11.64
C PHE A 14 -19.71 34.48 -11.25
N TYR A 15 -18.65 33.69 -11.21
CA TYR A 15 -18.49 32.61 -10.25
C TYR A 15 -17.10 32.79 -9.66
N THR A 16 -17.02 33.48 -8.52
CA THR A 16 -15.77 33.67 -7.78
C THR A 16 -15.97 33.21 -6.34
N ALA A 17 -15.52 31.99 -6.07
CA ALA A 17 -14.82 31.62 -4.84
C ALA A 17 -13.97 30.38 -5.17
N ASN A 18 -12.66 30.59 -5.23
CA ASN A 18 -11.62 29.68 -5.71
C ASN A 18 -11.54 28.36 -4.95
N ALA A 19 -11.62 27.23 -5.65
CA ALA A 19 -10.83 26.06 -5.31
C ALA A 19 -9.55 26.16 -6.15
N GLN A 20 -8.56 26.87 -5.60
CA GLN A 20 -7.26 27.10 -6.24
C GLN A 20 -6.62 25.74 -6.56
N ASP A 21 -6.33 25.46 -7.84
CA ASP A 21 -5.31 24.46 -8.18
C ASP A 21 -4.07 24.83 -7.34
N CYS A 22 -3.45 23.87 -6.64
CA CYS A 22 -2.24 24.14 -5.87
C CYS A 22 -1.06 24.57 -6.76
N ILE A 23 -1.25 24.54 -8.10
CA ILE A 23 -0.27 24.69 -9.16
C ILE A 23 -0.98 25.33 -10.39
N PRO A 24 -0.38 26.29 -11.11
CA PRO A 24 -1.05 26.96 -12.24
C PRO A 24 -1.49 26.01 -13.37
N ALA A 25 -2.65 26.28 -13.97
CA ALA A 25 -3.29 25.48 -15.02
C ALA A 25 -2.50 25.30 -16.34
N ALA A 26 -1.41 26.04 -16.55
CA ALA A 26 -0.64 26.05 -17.79
C ALA A 26 0.35 24.88 -17.95
N MET A 27 0.39 23.95 -17.00
CA MET A 27 1.44 22.94 -16.91
C MET A 27 0.99 21.59 -17.49
N LYS A 28 1.76 21.06 -18.45
CA LYS A 28 1.48 19.76 -19.08
C LYS A 28 1.73 18.62 -18.09
N LEU A 29 0.81 17.67 -18.05
CA LEU A 29 1.00 16.43 -17.31
C LEU A 29 2.21 15.67 -17.86
N PRO A 30 3.14 15.23 -17.00
CA PRO A 30 4.24 14.38 -17.40
C PRO A 30 3.71 12.99 -17.75
N VAL A 31 4.37 12.33 -18.70
CA VAL A 31 4.12 10.92 -18.99
C VAL A 31 4.70 10.12 -17.83
N VAL A 32 3.85 9.37 -17.13
CA VAL A 32 4.29 8.39 -16.13
C VAL A 32 5.16 7.37 -16.86
N GLN A 33 6.48 7.42 -16.63
CA GLN A 33 7.33 6.32 -17.04
C GLN A 33 7.22 5.22 -15.98
N PRO A 34 6.83 3.99 -16.34
CA PRO A 34 6.85 2.90 -15.38
C PRO A 34 8.28 2.69 -14.90
N ALA A 35 8.48 2.71 -13.58
CA ALA A 35 9.74 2.27 -12.97
C ALA A 35 9.97 0.75 -13.14
N ILE A 36 8.94 0.02 -13.60
CA ILE A 36 9.08 -1.36 -14.06
C ILE A 36 9.59 -1.28 -15.49
N THR A 37 10.91 -1.41 -15.66
CA THR A 37 11.52 -1.50 -16.98
C THR A 37 10.88 -2.64 -17.76
N ALA A 38 10.51 -2.36 -19.01
CA ALA A 38 10.00 -3.38 -19.94
C ALA A 38 11.10 -4.38 -20.37
N ASP A 39 12.32 -4.22 -19.84
CA ASP A 39 13.58 -4.66 -20.45
C ASP A 39 14.26 -5.82 -19.71
N GLY A 40 13.57 -6.51 -18.80
CA GLY A 40 14.02 -7.83 -18.31
C GLY A 40 15.15 -7.84 -17.28
N GLU A 41 15.61 -6.70 -16.76
CA GLU A 41 16.33 -6.67 -15.48
C GLU A 41 15.32 -6.69 -14.32
N HIS A 42 15.25 -7.83 -13.65
CA HIS A 42 14.38 -8.05 -12.50
C HIS A 42 14.86 -7.24 -11.28
N ASP A 43 14.20 -6.12 -10.97
CA ASP A 43 14.49 -5.32 -9.78
C ASP A 43 13.74 -5.87 -8.55
N TYR A 44 14.33 -6.89 -7.91
CA TYR A 44 13.75 -7.60 -6.77
C TYR A 44 13.42 -6.70 -5.56
N ALA A 45 14.03 -5.51 -5.48
CA ALA A 45 13.84 -4.56 -4.38
C ALA A 45 12.77 -3.49 -4.69
N LEU A 46 12.19 -3.47 -5.90
CA LEU A 46 11.33 -2.37 -6.33
C LEU A 46 10.14 -2.13 -5.38
N ILE A 47 9.45 -3.19 -4.96
CA ILE A 47 8.34 -3.10 -4.00
C ILE A 47 8.85 -2.55 -2.67
N ASP A 48 9.98 -3.04 -2.15
CA ASP A 48 10.58 -2.57 -0.91
C ASP A 48 10.92 -1.08 -0.93
N ARG A 49 11.43 -0.58 -2.07
CA ARG A 49 11.71 0.86 -2.24
C ARG A 49 10.45 1.69 -2.12
N TYR A 50 9.34 1.25 -2.73
CA TYR A 50 8.04 1.92 -2.56
C TYR A 50 7.56 1.85 -1.11
N LEU A 51 7.64 0.67 -0.49
CA LEU A 51 7.12 0.46 0.85
C LEU A 51 7.92 1.20 1.94
N ALA A 52 9.22 1.40 1.75
CA ALA A 52 10.10 2.07 2.70
C ALA A 52 9.69 3.51 3.04
N ARG A 53 9.02 4.22 2.12
CA ARG A 53 8.50 5.59 2.34
C ARG A 53 6.99 5.64 2.12
N SER A 54 6.27 4.76 2.81
CA SER A 54 4.81 4.67 2.74
C SER A 54 4.10 5.64 3.66
N MET A 55 2.99 6.22 3.20
CA MET A 55 2.08 7.02 4.02
C MET A 55 0.62 6.56 3.91
N MET A 56 -0.11 6.61 5.03
CA MET A 56 -1.56 6.48 5.09
C MET A 56 -2.18 7.85 4.80
N VAL A 57 -2.94 7.95 3.71
CA VAL A 57 -3.59 9.19 3.26
C VAL A 57 -5.09 8.99 3.04
N ALA A 58 -5.69 8.11 3.83
CA ALA A 58 -7.12 7.90 3.81
C ALA A 58 -7.86 9.22 4.04
N GLY A 59 -8.88 9.52 3.22
CA GLY A 59 -9.68 10.74 3.35
C GLY A 59 -9.04 12.02 2.78
N ILE A 60 -7.85 11.97 2.18
CA ILE A 60 -7.24 13.15 1.52
C ILE A 60 -8.14 13.75 0.44
N THR A 61 -8.91 12.92 -0.26
CA THR A 61 -9.87 13.36 -1.28
C THR A 61 -10.99 14.23 -0.70
N ASN A 62 -11.39 14.01 0.55
CA ASN A 62 -12.37 14.86 1.25
C ASN A 62 -11.82 16.25 1.61
N ARG A 63 -10.52 16.50 1.41
CA ARG A 63 -9.87 17.78 1.66
C ARG A 63 -9.85 18.70 0.45
N LEU A 64 -10.13 18.21 -0.75
CA LEU A 64 -10.08 19.04 -1.95
C LEU A 64 -11.04 20.24 -1.81
N GLY A 65 -10.52 21.45 -2.03
CA GLY A 65 -11.26 22.70 -1.86
C GLY A 65 -11.44 23.17 -0.41
N LYS A 66 -10.90 22.44 0.59
CA LYS A 66 -10.86 22.88 1.99
C LYS A 66 -9.51 23.56 2.33
N PRO A 67 -9.47 24.48 3.31
CA PRO A 67 -8.21 25.02 3.82
C PRO A 67 -7.23 23.91 4.23
N GLY A 68 -5.94 24.12 4.01
CA GLY A 68 -4.90 23.13 4.33
C GLY A 68 -4.60 22.12 3.22
N TYR A 69 -5.43 22.00 2.17
CA TYR A 69 -5.20 21.00 1.12
C TYR A 69 -3.86 21.20 0.39
N CYS A 70 -3.55 22.42 -0.05
CA CYS A 70 -2.30 22.68 -0.75
C CYS A 70 -1.09 22.56 0.15
N GLU A 71 -1.24 22.84 1.44
CA GLU A 71 -0.22 22.61 2.44
C GLU A 71 0.06 21.11 2.61
N GLN A 72 -0.96 20.24 2.53
CA GLN A 72 -0.77 18.79 2.48
C GLN A 72 -0.04 18.34 1.21
N ILE A 73 -0.39 18.87 0.03
CA ILE A 73 0.33 18.56 -1.22
C ILE A 73 1.80 18.97 -1.11
N ASN A 74 2.09 20.15 -0.55
CA ASN A 74 3.45 20.61 -0.29
C ASN A 74 4.18 19.79 0.77
N MET A 75 3.48 19.27 1.78
CA MET A 75 4.05 18.31 2.74
C MET A 75 4.50 17.04 2.02
N PHE A 76 3.67 16.46 1.14
CA PHE A 76 4.06 15.30 0.34
C PHE A 76 5.24 15.62 -0.57
N ARG A 77 5.28 16.78 -1.22
CA ARG A 77 6.42 17.24 -2.03
C ARG A 77 7.73 17.28 -1.22
N ARG A 78 7.68 17.78 0.02
CA ARG A 78 8.86 17.87 0.91
C ARG A 78 9.31 16.51 1.44
N LEU A 79 8.37 15.70 1.92
CA LEU A 79 8.66 14.41 2.53
C LEU A 79 8.98 13.32 1.49
N LYS A 80 8.52 13.50 0.25
CA LYS A 80 8.70 12.58 -0.88
C LYS A 80 8.37 11.12 -0.50
N PRO A 81 7.16 10.81 0.01
CA PRO A 81 6.72 9.42 0.09
C PRO A 81 6.74 8.77 -1.29
N SER A 82 7.10 7.49 -1.33
CA SER A 82 7.09 6.68 -2.55
C SER A 82 5.81 5.86 -2.70
N TYR A 83 5.00 5.75 -1.63
CA TYR A 83 3.74 5.03 -1.63
C TYR A 83 2.68 5.80 -0.84
N LEU A 84 1.57 6.14 -1.51
CA LEU A 84 0.42 6.81 -0.92
C LEU A 84 -0.75 5.84 -0.82
N SER A 85 -1.01 5.36 0.40
CA SER A 85 -1.99 4.32 0.70
C SER A 85 -3.39 4.88 0.92
N ARG A 86 -4.42 4.14 0.44
CA ARG A 86 -5.85 4.42 0.63
C ARG A 86 -6.26 5.83 0.18
N VAL A 87 -5.71 6.35 -0.92
CA VAL A 87 -6.05 7.67 -1.49
C VAL A 87 -7.52 7.72 -1.92
N ALA A 88 -7.96 6.65 -2.59
CA ALA A 88 -9.32 6.48 -3.07
C ALA A 88 -9.91 5.19 -2.55
N GLY A 89 -11.23 5.07 -2.65
CA GLY A 89 -11.98 3.95 -2.08
C GLY A 89 -12.73 4.37 -0.82
N SER A 90 -13.82 3.68 -0.56
CA SER A 90 -14.64 3.95 0.61
C SER A 90 -15.40 2.72 1.08
N TRP A 91 -15.63 2.63 2.39
CA TRP A 91 -16.48 1.63 3.01
C TRP A 91 -17.94 2.10 2.97
N GLY A 92 -18.79 1.36 2.26
CA GLY A 92 -20.24 1.57 2.31
C GLY A 92 -20.73 2.96 1.85
N MET A 93 -19.91 3.70 1.09
CA MET A 93 -20.38 4.90 0.38
C MET A 93 -21.09 4.52 -0.92
N PRO A 94 -21.96 5.40 -1.46
CA PRO A 94 -22.63 5.15 -2.73
C PRO A 94 -21.59 4.85 -3.83
N GLU A 95 -21.64 3.64 -4.37
CA GLU A 95 -20.71 3.18 -5.39
C GLU A 95 -20.76 4.05 -6.66
N THR A 96 -21.89 4.72 -6.91
CA THR A 96 -22.04 5.72 -7.97
C THR A 96 -21.09 6.92 -7.86
N ASP A 97 -20.66 7.31 -6.65
CA ASP A 97 -19.71 8.43 -6.47
C ASP A 97 -18.31 8.10 -7.02
N LEU A 98 -17.96 6.81 -7.10
CA LEU A 98 -16.69 6.32 -7.63
C LEU A 98 -16.67 6.22 -9.16
N LEU A 99 -17.83 6.25 -9.82
CA LEU A 99 -17.94 6.10 -11.27
C LEU A 99 -17.50 7.38 -12.01
N PRO A 100 -17.14 7.28 -13.31
CA PRO A 100 -16.87 8.46 -14.14
C PRO A 100 -17.99 9.51 -14.05
N GLY A 101 -17.62 10.75 -13.71
CA GLY A 101 -18.56 11.85 -13.47
C GLY A 101 -19.10 11.94 -12.03
N GLY A 102 -18.83 10.94 -11.20
CA GLY A 102 -19.11 10.94 -9.78
C GLY A 102 -18.19 11.90 -9.01
N LYS A 103 -18.60 12.21 -7.78
CA LYS A 103 -17.87 13.15 -6.91
C LYS A 103 -16.49 12.60 -6.55
N LEU A 104 -16.42 11.38 -6.03
CA LEU A 104 -15.17 10.76 -5.60
C LEU A 104 -14.23 10.55 -6.79
N PHE A 105 -14.78 10.22 -7.98
CA PHE A 105 -13.99 10.14 -9.20
C PHE A 105 -13.27 11.45 -9.53
N SER A 106 -14.01 12.56 -9.54
CA SER A 106 -13.48 13.86 -9.95
C SER A 106 -12.42 14.37 -8.98
N ILE A 107 -12.66 14.24 -7.66
CA ILE A 107 -11.73 14.70 -6.64
C ILE A 107 -10.46 13.84 -6.56
N THR A 108 -10.56 12.52 -6.76
CA THR A 108 -9.38 11.63 -6.84
C THR A 108 -8.51 11.98 -8.04
N ARG A 109 -9.13 12.19 -9.22
CA ARG A 109 -8.42 12.60 -10.43
C ARG A 109 -7.68 13.93 -10.26
N GLN A 110 -8.30 14.90 -9.59
CA GLN A 110 -7.64 16.17 -9.29
C GLN A 110 -6.47 15.97 -8.32
N PHE A 111 -6.63 15.20 -7.25
CA PHE A 111 -5.54 14.91 -6.32
C PHE A 111 -4.33 14.26 -7.00
N ILE A 112 -4.55 13.25 -7.84
CA ILE A 112 -3.49 12.57 -8.58
C ILE A 112 -2.77 13.55 -9.52
N ARG A 113 -3.53 14.41 -10.22
CA ARG A 113 -2.97 15.48 -11.06
C ARG A 113 -2.09 16.43 -10.24
N ASP A 114 -2.54 16.87 -9.07
CA ASP A 114 -1.78 17.79 -8.21
C ASP A 114 -0.47 17.14 -7.72
N ILE A 115 -0.52 15.86 -7.33
CA ILE A 115 0.68 15.09 -6.95
C ILE A 115 1.64 14.96 -8.13
N HIS A 116 1.16 14.56 -9.32
CA HIS A 116 2.04 14.42 -10.48
C HIS A 116 2.75 15.72 -10.84
N LEU A 117 2.01 16.82 -10.82
CA LEU A 117 2.56 18.13 -11.14
C LEU A 117 3.61 18.58 -10.12
N VAL A 118 3.37 18.44 -8.80
CA VAL A 118 4.40 18.85 -7.82
C VAL A 118 5.64 17.96 -7.82
N TYR A 119 5.49 16.66 -8.08
CA TYR A 119 6.62 15.73 -8.08
C TYR A 119 7.51 15.91 -9.30
N SER A 120 6.92 16.09 -10.49
CA SER A 120 7.70 16.26 -11.71
C SER A 120 8.42 17.60 -11.81
N ASN A 121 7.94 18.65 -11.12
CA ASN A 121 8.65 19.92 -11.04
C ASN A 121 9.96 19.84 -10.24
N ASP A 122 10.04 18.88 -9.31
CA ASP A 122 11.19 18.68 -8.43
C ASP A 122 12.05 17.49 -8.88
N ASP A 123 11.93 17.05 -10.15
CA ASP A 123 12.57 15.84 -10.71
C ASP A 123 12.45 14.63 -9.76
N THR A 124 11.31 14.53 -9.09
CA THR A 124 11.05 13.53 -8.06
C THR A 124 10.20 12.40 -8.66
N PRO A 125 10.61 11.13 -8.54
CA PRO A 125 9.82 10.01 -9.03
C PRO A 125 8.40 10.00 -8.46
N LEU A 126 7.44 9.72 -9.33
CA LEU A 126 6.04 9.67 -8.93
C LEU A 126 5.81 8.56 -7.90
N PRO A 127 5.03 8.83 -6.83
CA PRO A 127 4.68 7.80 -5.87
C PRO A 127 3.72 6.79 -6.50
N VAL A 128 3.74 5.56 -6.00
CA VAL A 128 2.64 4.62 -6.22
C VAL A 128 1.42 5.12 -5.45
N ILE A 129 0.29 5.24 -6.14
CA ILE A 129 -0.97 5.69 -5.56
C ILE A 129 -1.93 4.49 -5.45
N GLU A 130 -2.36 4.21 -4.23
CA GLU A 130 -3.26 3.09 -3.91
C GLU A 130 -4.71 3.51 -3.79
N ALA A 131 -5.59 2.73 -4.42
CA ALA A 131 -7.03 2.76 -4.19
C ALA A 131 -7.49 1.50 -3.44
N GLY A 132 -8.49 1.63 -2.58
CA GLY A 132 -9.11 0.52 -1.85
C GLY A 132 -10.40 0.03 -2.52
N ILE A 133 -10.50 -1.28 -2.72
CA ILE A 133 -11.74 -2.00 -3.02
C ILE A 133 -12.00 -2.89 -1.81
N TYR A 134 -12.93 -2.45 -0.98
CA TYR A 134 -13.13 -3.06 0.32
C TYR A 134 -14.21 -4.13 0.29
N GLU A 135 -14.23 -4.88 1.37
CA GLU A 135 -15.09 -6.01 1.68
C GLU A 135 -16.53 -5.61 2.03
N ALA A 136 -17.05 -4.60 1.34
CA ALA A 136 -18.37 -4.03 1.54
C ALA A 136 -18.97 -3.64 0.19
N ILE A 137 -20.11 -4.23 -0.14
CA ILE A 137 -20.93 -3.87 -1.30
C ILE A 137 -22.32 -3.46 -0.83
N THR A 138 -22.83 -2.34 -1.34
CA THR A 138 -24.18 -1.86 -1.05
C THR A 138 -25.15 -2.16 -2.19
N THR A 139 -26.45 -1.99 -1.96
CA THR A 139 -27.46 -2.10 -3.02
C THR A 139 -27.37 -1.00 -4.09
N ASP A 140 -26.53 0.03 -3.92
CA ASP A 140 -26.30 1.06 -4.95
C ASP A 140 -25.73 0.46 -6.24
N VAL A 141 -24.95 -0.63 -6.13
CA VAL A 141 -24.42 -1.35 -7.31
C VAL A 141 -25.52 -1.83 -8.25
N ASN A 142 -26.74 -2.06 -7.76
CA ASN A 142 -27.88 -2.48 -8.56
C ASN A 142 -28.28 -1.45 -9.64
N LYS A 143 -27.86 -0.19 -9.47
CA LYS A 143 -28.11 0.90 -10.42
C LYS A 143 -27.07 0.93 -11.55
N ILE A 144 -25.98 0.18 -11.41
CA ILE A 144 -24.81 0.26 -12.26
C ILE A 144 -24.89 -0.83 -13.32
N ARG A 145 -25.01 -0.41 -14.59
CA ARG A 145 -24.93 -1.33 -15.73
C ARG A 145 -23.52 -1.92 -15.79
N VAL A 146 -23.41 -3.24 -15.99
CA VAL A 146 -22.14 -3.89 -16.30
C VAL A 146 -21.66 -3.39 -17.67
N PRO A 147 -20.50 -2.71 -17.75
CA PRO A 147 -20.02 -2.18 -19.02
C PRO A 147 -19.64 -3.28 -20.01
N ASP A 148 -19.77 -2.98 -21.30
CA ASP A 148 -19.51 -3.95 -22.37
C ASP A 148 -18.06 -4.47 -22.33
N HIS A 149 -17.09 -3.59 -22.05
CA HIS A 149 -15.68 -4.00 -21.91
C HIS A 149 -15.44 -4.98 -20.75
N VAL A 150 -16.27 -4.97 -19.70
CA VAL A 150 -16.19 -5.95 -18.61
C VAL A 150 -16.76 -7.28 -19.09
N LEU A 151 -17.91 -7.26 -19.76
CA LEU A 151 -18.51 -8.47 -20.34
C LEU A 151 -17.55 -9.15 -21.33
N ASP A 152 -16.85 -8.37 -22.16
CA ASP A 152 -15.89 -8.89 -23.13
C ASP A 152 -14.70 -9.60 -22.48
N VAL A 153 -14.17 -9.05 -21.37
CA VAL A 153 -13.05 -9.63 -20.62
C VAL A 153 -13.43 -10.96 -19.96
N PHE A 154 -14.68 -11.07 -19.50
CA PHE A 154 -15.18 -12.27 -18.83
C PHE A 154 -15.90 -13.24 -19.77
N ARG A 155 -16.06 -12.93 -21.07
CA ARG A 155 -16.88 -13.72 -22.02
C ARG A 155 -16.55 -15.21 -22.07
N SER A 156 -15.31 -15.59 -21.79
CA SER A 156 -14.83 -16.97 -21.80
C SER A 156 -14.79 -17.62 -20.41
N ASP A 157 -15.17 -16.90 -19.35
CA ASP A 157 -15.28 -17.45 -18.00
C ASP A 157 -16.49 -18.41 -17.97
N PRO A 158 -16.31 -19.67 -17.54
CA PRO A 158 -17.38 -20.66 -17.51
C PRO A 158 -18.57 -20.23 -16.63
N ASP A 159 -18.34 -19.41 -15.60
CA ASP A 159 -19.40 -18.92 -14.70
C ASP A 159 -20.34 -17.90 -15.39
N MET A 160 -20.02 -17.46 -16.63
CA MET A 160 -20.90 -16.59 -17.42
C MET A 160 -22.11 -17.32 -18.02
N ALA A 161 -22.06 -18.66 -18.16
CA ALA A 161 -23.06 -19.43 -18.90
C ALA A 161 -24.50 -19.28 -18.39
N GLY A 162 -24.69 -18.88 -17.12
CA GLY A 162 -26.01 -18.64 -16.52
C GLY A 162 -26.54 -17.20 -16.63
N LEU A 163 -25.73 -16.24 -17.07
CA LEU A 163 -26.11 -14.82 -17.12
C LEU A 163 -26.81 -14.49 -18.44
N LYS A 164 -28.07 -14.05 -18.36
CA LYS A 164 -28.86 -13.65 -19.53
C LYS A 164 -28.79 -12.14 -19.75
N TYR A 165 -28.10 -11.72 -20.80
CA TYR A 165 -28.02 -10.33 -21.23
C TYR A 165 -28.00 -10.22 -22.76
N SER A 166 -28.40 -9.06 -23.28
CA SER A 166 -28.37 -8.73 -24.70
C SER A 166 -28.36 -7.20 -24.87
N PRO A 167 -28.11 -6.66 -26.07
CA PRO A 167 -28.25 -5.21 -26.29
C PRO A 167 -29.61 -4.62 -25.88
N LYS A 168 -30.69 -5.42 -25.93
CA LYS A 168 -32.04 -5.01 -25.50
C LYS A 168 -32.34 -5.32 -24.02
N ARG A 169 -31.47 -6.08 -23.35
CA ARG A 169 -31.59 -6.48 -21.95
C ARG A 169 -30.20 -6.39 -21.31
N PRO A 170 -29.72 -5.17 -20.99
CA PRO A 170 -28.40 -5.00 -20.42
C PRO A 170 -28.31 -5.68 -19.05
N LEU A 171 -27.10 -6.16 -18.72
CA LEU A 171 -26.81 -6.68 -17.40
C LEU A 171 -26.53 -5.52 -16.44
N TYR A 172 -27.10 -5.58 -15.25
CA TYR A 172 -26.74 -4.71 -14.12
C TYR A 172 -26.02 -5.56 -13.07
N PHE A 173 -25.12 -4.93 -12.33
CA PHE A 173 -24.60 -5.57 -11.11
C PHE A 173 -25.76 -5.84 -10.15
N ASN A 174 -25.59 -6.83 -9.29
CA ASN A 174 -26.61 -7.24 -8.34
C ASN A 174 -25.95 -7.62 -7.02
N ALA A 175 -26.21 -6.82 -5.98
CA ALA A 175 -25.61 -6.99 -4.66
C ALA A 175 -25.89 -8.38 -4.06
N GLU A 176 -27.12 -8.89 -4.20
CA GLU A 176 -27.48 -10.22 -3.70
C GLU A 176 -26.77 -11.34 -4.47
N ALA A 177 -26.60 -11.17 -5.78
CA ALA A 177 -25.83 -12.10 -6.61
C ALA A 177 -24.33 -12.07 -6.32
N MET A 178 -23.83 -11.05 -5.62
CA MET A 178 -22.42 -10.90 -5.23
C MET A 178 -22.16 -11.27 -3.77
N ARG A 179 -23.20 -11.28 -2.93
CA ARG A 179 -23.14 -11.47 -1.49
C ARG A 179 -22.45 -12.77 -1.07
N ASN A 180 -21.58 -12.67 -0.08
CA ASN A 180 -21.10 -13.79 0.71
C ASN A 180 -22.12 -14.15 1.79
N ALA A 181 -22.83 -15.27 1.60
CA ALA A 181 -23.86 -15.71 2.54
C ALA A 181 -23.30 -16.25 3.87
N SER A 182 -21.99 -16.49 3.96
CA SER A 182 -21.32 -16.98 5.17
C SER A 182 -21.16 -15.89 6.24
N PHE A 183 -21.41 -14.62 5.89
CA PHE A 183 -21.27 -13.49 6.80
C PHE A 183 -22.59 -12.72 6.92
N PRO A 184 -22.90 -12.20 8.12
CA PRO A 184 -24.08 -11.37 8.32
C PRO A 184 -23.94 -10.02 7.59
N GLU A 185 -25.07 -9.34 7.45
CA GLU A 185 -25.11 -7.94 7.06
C GLU A 185 -24.34 -7.07 8.07
N TRP A 186 -23.51 -6.17 7.57
CA TRP A 186 -22.71 -5.27 8.42
C TRP A 186 -23.43 -3.97 8.73
N LEU A 187 -24.13 -3.45 7.73
CA LEU A 187 -25.00 -2.28 7.79
C LEU A 187 -26.22 -2.57 6.92
N PRO A 188 -27.38 -1.92 7.14
CA PRO A 188 -28.53 -2.10 6.28
C PRO A 188 -28.16 -1.94 4.81
N GLN A 189 -28.44 -2.98 4.04
CA GLN A 189 -28.14 -3.17 2.63
C GLN A 189 -26.65 -3.21 2.27
N CYS A 190 -25.79 -3.69 3.17
CA CYS A 190 -24.34 -3.79 2.97
C CYS A 190 -23.78 -5.15 3.40
N TRP A 191 -23.14 -5.86 2.48
CA TRP A 191 -22.59 -7.19 2.73
C TRP A 191 -21.16 -7.34 2.23
N PRO A 192 -20.41 -8.30 2.81
CA PRO A 192 -19.21 -8.82 2.19
C PRO A 192 -19.50 -9.44 0.82
N PRO A 193 -18.72 -9.11 -0.23
CA PRO A 193 -18.81 -9.80 -1.51
C PRO A 193 -18.08 -11.15 -1.49
N ASP A 194 -18.43 -12.05 -2.40
CA ASP A 194 -17.81 -13.38 -2.58
C ASP A 194 -17.16 -13.49 -3.98
N ILE A 195 -15.83 -13.53 -4.04
CA ILE A 195 -15.05 -13.59 -5.31
C ILE A 195 -15.34 -14.87 -6.11
N ASN A 196 -15.85 -15.94 -5.47
CA ASN A 196 -16.23 -17.13 -6.20
C ASN A 196 -17.40 -16.88 -7.17
N ARG A 197 -18.15 -15.77 -6.98
CA ARG A 197 -19.26 -15.35 -7.83
C ARG A 197 -18.81 -14.46 -8.98
N ILE A 198 -19.30 -14.73 -10.18
CA ILE A 198 -18.90 -14.01 -11.40
C ILE A 198 -19.16 -12.50 -11.35
N GLN A 199 -20.31 -12.08 -10.79
CA GLN A 199 -20.61 -10.65 -10.67
C GLN A 199 -19.65 -9.93 -9.72
N THR A 200 -19.15 -10.62 -8.69
CA THR A 200 -18.14 -10.06 -7.80
C THR A 200 -16.82 -9.84 -8.54
N ARG A 201 -16.36 -10.81 -9.32
CA ARG A 201 -15.12 -10.64 -10.11
C ARG A 201 -15.25 -9.53 -11.14
N MET A 202 -16.38 -9.47 -11.85
CA MET A 202 -16.68 -8.38 -12.77
C MET A 202 -16.69 -7.01 -12.06
N TRP A 203 -17.24 -6.93 -10.84
CA TRP A 203 -17.28 -5.71 -10.05
C TRP A 203 -15.87 -5.26 -9.63
N PHE A 204 -15.08 -6.15 -9.03
CA PHE A 204 -13.71 -5.84 -8.63
C PHE A 204 -12.84 -5.44 -9.83
N TYR A 205 -12.96 -6.16 -10.95
CA TYR A 205 -12.30 -5.80 -12.19
C TYR A 205 -12.69 -4.38 -12.62
N TYR A 206 -14.00 -4.10 -12.70
CA TYR A 206 -14.50 -2.80 -13.12
C TYR A 206 -13.99 -1.66 -12.22
N MET A 207 -14.05 -1.84 -10.91
CA MET A 207 -13.54 -0.86 -9.95
C MET A 207 -12.04 -0.62 -10.11
N CYS A 208 -11.24 -1.69 -10.28
CA CYS A 208 -9.82 -1.54 -10.60
C CYS A 208 -9.60 -0.78 -11.92
N THR A 209 -10.38 -1.04 -12.97
CA THR A 209 -10.24 -0.32 -14.25
C THR A 209 -10.51 1.18 -14.09
N ILE A 210 -11.54 1.52 -13.30
CA ILE A 210 -11.87 2.91 -12.95
C ILE A 210 -10.69 3.57 -12.22
N PHE A 211 -10.13 2.91 -11.19
CA PHE A 211 -9.00 3.47 -10.44
C PHE A 211 -7.74 3.60 -11.29
N ILE A 212 -7.46 2.65 -12.18
CA ILE A 212 -6.35 2.74 -13.15
C ILE A 212 -6.56 3.95 -14.07
N ASP A 213 -7.78 4.16 -14.56
CA ASP A 213 -8.13 5.32 -15.39
C ASP A 213 -8.13 6.65 -14.60
N MET A 214 -8.18 6.59 -13.26
CA MET A 214 -7.92 7.74 -12.41
C MET A 214 -6.43 8.08 -12.30
N GLY A 215 -5.56 7.10 -12.51
CA GLY A 215 -4.11 7.18 -12.33
C GLY A 215 -3.56 6.39 -11.13
N CYS A 216 -4.38 5.59 -10.45
CA CYS A 216 -3.92 4.69 -9.39
C CYS A 216 -3.17 3.48 -9.98
N ASN A 217 -2.13 3.01 -9.28
CA ASN A 217 -1.29 1.89 -9.72
C ASN A 217 -1.12 0.82 -8.63
N SER A 218 -1.82 0.98 -7.50
CA SER A 218 -1.95 -0.04 -6.47
C SER A 218 -3.41 -0.22 -6.06
N MET A 219 -3.77 -1.46 -5.75
CA MET A 219 -5.11 -1.88 -5.36
C MET A 219 -5.04 -2.61 -4.03
N HIS A 220 -5.76 -2.11 -3.04
CA HIS A 220 -5.91 -2.72 -1.73
C HIS A 220 -7.26 -3.45 -1.66
N MET A 221 -7.24 -4.76 -1.47
CA MET A 221 -8.42 -5.62 -1.54
C MET A 221 -9.13 -5.83 -0.18
N GLY A 222 -8.86 -4.95 0.79
CA GLY A 222 -9.50 -4.97 2.11
C GLY A 222 -9.22 -6.27 2.88
N TRP A 223 -10.17 -6.68 3.73
CA TRP A 223 -10.10 -7.96 4.43
C TRP A 223 -10.31 -9.14 3.49
N PHE A 224 -9.19 -9.66 3.00
CA PHE A 224 -9.18 -10.52 1.83
C PHE A 224 -9.75 -11.92 2.06
N GLU A 225 -9.49 -12.50 3.22
CA GLU A 225 -9.95 -13.86 3.55
C GLU A 225 -11.47 -13.94 3.54
N MET A 226 -12.14 -12.88 3.98
CA MET A 226 -13.59 -12.85 4.02
C MET A 226 -14.18 -12.87 2.60
N ILE A 227 -13.58 -12.17 1.65
CA ILE A 227 -14.07 -12.11 0.28
C ILE A 227 -13.62 -13.29 -0.60
N THR A 228 -12.62 -14.05 -0.16
CA THR A 228 -12.04 -15.19 -0.91
C THR A 228 -12.29 -16.56 -0.27
N ASN A 229 -12.99 -16.66 0.86
CA ASN A 229 -13.15 -17.91 1.61
C ASN A 229 -13.75 -19.09 0.80
N HIS A 230 -14.50 -18.83 -0.27
CA HIS A 230 -15.04 -19.87 -1.17
C HIS A 230 -14.16 -20.17 -2.40
N ASP A 231 -13.10 -19.40 -2.66
CA ASP A 231 -12.07 -19.68 -3.68
C ASP A 231 -10.81 -20.23 -3.00
N THR A 232 -10.92 -21.42 -2.40
CA THR A 232 -9.91 -22.00 -1.51
C THR A 232 -8.55 -22.28 -2.16
N ALA A 233 -8.52 -22.37 -3.49
CA ALA A 233 -7.30 -22.51 -4.29
C ALA A 233 -6.84 -21.18 -4.92
N TYR A 234 -7.57 -20.08 -4.69
CA TYR A 234 -7.31 -18.75 -5.25
C TYR A 234 -7.21 -18.72 -6.78
N VAL A 235 -7.82 -19.67 -7.49
CA VAL A 235 -7.70 -19.80 -8.94
C VAL A 235 -8.45 -18.66 -9.63
N LYS A 236 -9.69 -18.40 -9.18
CA LYS A 236 -10.54 -17.35 -9.74
C LYS A 236 -10.02 -15.97 -9.35
N THR A 237 -9.50 -15.85 -8.13
CA THR A 237 -8.83 -14.65 -7.62
C THR A 237 -7.57 -14.32 -8.43
N HIS A 238 -6.74 -15.31 -8.71
CA HIS A 238 -5.55 -15.14 -9.52
C HIS A 238 -5.90 -14.72 -10.95
N ASP A 239 -6.89 -15.36 -11.58
CA ASP A 239 -7.38 -14.97 -12.92
C ASP A 239 -7.88 -13.51 -12.96
N LEU A 240 -8.65 -13.09 -11.95
CA LEU A 240 -9.08 -11.70 -11.79
C LEU A 240 -7.87 -10.74 -11.72
N PHE A 241 -6.85 -11.07 -10.92
CA PHE A 241 -5.66 -10.24 -10.78
C PHE A 241 -4.84 -10.18 -12.08
N GLN A 242 -4.78 -11.26 -12.85
CA GLN A 242 -4.15 -11.26 -14.17
C GLN A 242 -4.90 -10.33 -15.14
N LYS A 243 -6.24 -10.35 -15.14
CA LYS A 243 -7.06 -9.42 -15.93
C LYS A 243 -6.81 -7.96 -15.54
N ILE A 244 -6.75 -7.65 -14.25
CA ILE A 244 -6.46 -6.29 -13.75
C ILE A 244 -5.06 -5.82 -14.22
N ARG A 245 -4.03 -6.66 -14.06
CA ARG A 245 -2.66 -6.33 -14.51
C ARG A 245 -2.59 -6.16 -16.03
N ALA A 246 -3.32 -6.97 -16.80
CA ALA A 246 -3.42 -6.81 -18.24
C ALA A 246 -4.07 -5.48 -18.64
N TYR A 247 -5.12 -5.06 -17.93
CA TYR A 247 -5.74 -3.74 -18.13
C TYR A 247 -4.75 -2.61 -17.82
N ALA A 248 -4.07 -2.66 -16.67
CA ALA A 248 -3.04 -1.69 -16.31
C ALA A 248 -1.95 -1.56 -17.40
N LYS A 249 -1.43 -2.69 -17.88
CA LYS A 249 -0.45 -2.73 -18.98
C LYS A 249 -1.00 -2.10 -20.25
N SER A 250 -2.26 -2.34 -20.60
CA SER A 250 -2.91 -1.72 -21.76
C SER A 250 -3.02 -0.19 -21.67
N LYS A 251 -2.94 0.36 -20.45
CA LYS A 251 -2.92 1.81 -20.17
C LYS A 251 -1.51 2.38 -20.02
N GLY A 252 -0.48 1.57 -20.27
CA GLY A 252 0.92 1.98 -20.12
C GLY A 252 1.36 2.13 -18.66
N THR A 253 0.68 1.45 -17.73
CA THR A 253 1.03 1.42 -16.31
C THR A 253 1.08 -0.01 -15.76
N PHE A 254 1.24 -0.15 -14.47
CA PHE A 254 1.26 -1.41 -13.73
C PHE A 254 0.20 -1.40 -12.62
N ALA A 255 -0.06 -2.58 -12.07
CA ALA A 255 -0.95 -2.75 -10.92
C ALA A 255 -0.25 -3.61 -9.86
N ILE A 256 0.01 -2.99 -8.71
CA ILE A 256 0.38 -3.65 -7.46
C ILE A 256 -0.91 -4.02 -6.73
N ILE A 257 -0.97 -5.22 -6.16
CA ILE A 257 -2.15 -5.75 -5.49
C ILE A 257 -1.74 -6.27 -4.12
N ASN A 258 -2.38 -5.73 -3.09
CA ASN A 258 -2.19 -6.11 -1.69
C ASN A 258 -3.53 -6.25 -0.98
N ALA A 259 -3.51 -6.76 0.23
CA ALA A 259 -4.72 -6.87 1.05
C ALA A 259 -4.38 -6.97 2.54
N ASP A 260 -5.38 -6.79 3.40
CA ASP A 260 -5.26 -7.01 4.85
C ASP A 260 -5.20 -8.52 5.14
N ILE A 261 -4.01 -9.03 5.42
CA ILE A 261 -3.74 -10.43 5.74
C ILE A 261 -2.40 -10.62 6.47
N ASP A 262 -2.32 -11.63 7.33
CA ASP A 262 -1.19 -11.93 8.20
C ASP A 262 -0.34 -13.14 7.75
N ARG A 263 -0.56 -13.65 6.53
CA ARG A 263 0.20 -14.75 5.93
C ARG A 263 0.27 -14.66 4.41
N ALA A 264 1.28 -15.30 3.82
CA ALA A 264 1.35 -15.44 2.37
C ALA A 264 0.24 -16.36 1.84
N LEU A 265 -0.29 -15.99 0.68
CA LEU A 265 -1.27 -16.77 -0.06
C LEU A 265 -0.68 -17.26 -1.37
N TYR A 266 -0.98 -18.51 -1.71
CA TYR A 266 -0.40 -19.19 -2.85
C TYR A 266 -1.47 -19.72 -3.79
N VAL A 267 -1.26 -19.51 -5.09
CA VAL A 267 -2.21 -19.95 -6.12
C VAL A 267 -2.18 -21.47 -6.25
N ASN A 268 -3.31 -22.13 -6.06
CA ASN A 268 -3.53 -23.56 -6.29
C ASN A 268 -2.47 -24.47 -5.63
N GLY A 269 -2.05 -24.13 -4.40
CA GLY A 269 -1.01 -24.88 -3.69
C GLY A 269 0.39 -24.85 -4.35
N SER A 270 0.60 -23.97 -5.34
CA SER A 270 1.90 -23.74 -5.96
C SER A 270 2.82 -22.90 -5.06
N ASN A 271 4.04 -22.61 -5.51
CA ASN A 271 4.92 -21.65 -4.85
C ASN A 271 4.73 -20.21 -5.37
N ARG A 272 3.66 -19.92 -6.13
CA ARG A 272 3.38 -18.58 -6.67
C ARG A 272 2.52 -17.78 -5.70
N LEU A 273 3.06 -16.65 -5.25
CA LEU A 273 2.37 -15.70 -4.40
C LEU A 273 1.22 -15.04 -5.15
N LEU A 274 0.11 -14.85 -4.45
CA LEU A 274 -1.09 -14.21 -4.99
C LEU A 274 -1.00 -12.67 -4.93
N LEU A 275 -0.40 -12.14 -3.87
CA LEU A 275 -0.27 -10.71 -3.57
C LEU A 275 1.17 -10.25 -3.76
N ASP A 276 1.33 -8.97 -4.11
CA ASP A 276 2.64 -8.32 -4.28
C ASP A 276 3.31 -8.03 -2.93
N PHE A 277 2.50 -7.71 -1.93
CA PHE A 277 2.89 -7.61 -0.52
C PHE A 277 1.67 -7.78 0.39
N LEU A 278 1.91 -8.02 1.68
CA LEU A 278 0.84 -8.13 2.68
C LEU A 278 0.67 -6.79 3.40
N THR A 279 -0.55 -6.38 3.67
CA THR A 279 -0.83 -5.30 4.63
C THR A 279 -1.34 -5.93 5.92
N THR A 280 -0.87 -5.46 7.08
CA THR A 280 -1.37 -5.95 8.36
C THR A 280 -1.41 -4.83 9.40
N PRO A 281 -2.49 -4.74 10.18
CA PRO A 281 -2.51 -3.80 11.29
C PRO A 281 -1.48 -4.17 12.36
N VAL A 282 -0.89 -3.15 12.99
CA VAL A 282 -0.23 -3.33 14.27
C VAL A 282 -1.26 -3.60 15.37
N ARG A 283 -0.86 -4.36 16.40
CA ARG A 283 -1.68 -4.82 17.52
C ARG A 283 -0.89 -4.55 18.80
N PRO A 284 -0.64 -3.28 19.12
CA PRO A 284 0.20 -2.92 20.24
C PRO A 284 -0.54 -3.17 21.56
N ASP A 285 0.17 -3.74 22.53
CA ASP A 285 -0.35 -4.02 23.86
C ASP A 285 -0.07 -2.84 24.81
N PRO A 286 -1.01 -2.47 25.69
CA PRO A 286 -0.78 -1.42 26.67
C PRO A 286 0.36 -1.78 27.62
N THR A 287 1.19 -0.79 27.96
CA THR A 287 2.26 -0.95 28.95
C THR A 287 2.35 0.28 29.84
N SER A 288 2.51 0.04 31.14
CA SER A 288 2.73 1.08 32.14
C SER A 288 4.19 1.27 32.53
N ASN A 289 5.08 0.36 32.11
CA ASN A 289 6.44 0.30 32.65
C ASN A 289 7.53 0.57 31.62
N SER A 290 7.30 0.25 30.35
CA SER A 290 8.38 0.30 29.35
C SER A 290 8.75 1.71 28.86
N TYR A 291 7.98 2.71 29.26
CA TYR A 291 8.21 4.12 28.94
C TYR A 291 8.57 4.96 30.17
N ARG A 292 8.86 4.32 31.33
CA ARG A 292 9.45 5.01 32.49
C ARG A 292 10.82 5.55 32.09
N HIS A 293 11.16 6.77 32.53
CA HIS A 293 12.39 7.46 32.13
C HIS A 293 12.50 7.74 30.62
N SER A 294 11.38 7.72 29.88
CA SER A 294 11.30 8.24 28.51
C SER A 294 10.57 9.58 28.50
N PRO A 295 10.61 10.34 27.37
CA PRO A 295 9.77 11.52 27.20
C PRO A 295 8.25 11.26 27.30
N CYS A 296 7.85 10.00 27.35
CA CYS A 296 6.46 9.53 27.39
C CYS A 296 6.03 8.96 28.74
N GLU A 297 6.81 9.21 29.78
CA GLU A 297 6.43 8.81 31.13
C GLU A 297 5.06 9.42 31.52
N GLY A 298 4.13 8.59 31.99
CA GLY A 298 2.77 8.98 32.33
C GLY A 298 1.78 9.04 31.16
N GLN A 299 2.21 8.82 29.91
CA GLN A 299 1.32 8.67 28.76
C GLN A 299 0.77 7.23 28.64
N PRO A 300 -0.41 7.03 28.02
CA PRO A 300 -0.98 5.70 27.79
C PRO A 300 -0.24 5.00 26.64
N MET A 301 1.00 4.58 26.87
CA MET A 301 1.90 4.05 25.84
C MET A 301 1.73 2.55 25.59
N ALA A 302 2.12 2.12 24.39
CA ALA A 302 1.92 0.75 23.91
C ALA A 302 3.17 0.15 23.28
N GLU A 303 3.35 -1.17 23.41
CA GLU A 303 4.42 -1.90 22.73
C GLU A 303 3.90 -2.88 21.70
N LEU A 304 4.67 -3.06 20.63
CA LEU A 304 4.35 -4.07 19.65
C LEU A 304 4.60 -5.46 20.23
N ASN A 305 3.54 -6.25 20.39
CA ASN A 305 3.66 -7.63 20.80
C ASN A 305 4.03 -8.51 19.59
N LEU A 306 5.33 -8.76 19.44
CA LEU A 306 5.89 -9.53 18.32
C LEU A 306 5.34 -10.97 18.25
N SER A 307 4.90 -11.54 19.37
CA SER A 307 4.37 -12.91 19.40
C SER A 307 3.07 -13.07 18.62
N LYS A 308 2.33 -11.97 18.38
CA LYS A 308 1.07 -11.98 17.62
C LYS A 308 1.25 -12.14 16.10
N TYR A 309 2.47 -12.08 15.59
CA TYR A 309 2.75 -11.98 14.14
C TYR A 309 3.44 -13.19 13.53
N LEU A 310 3.63 -14.27 14.29
CA LEU A 310 4.29 -15.51 13.83
C LEU A 310 5.51 -15.24 12.91
N PRO A 311 6.52 -14.47 13.38
CA PRO A 311 7.60 -13.95 12.54
C PRO A 311 8.39 -15.05 11.82
N GLY A 312 8.52 -16.24 12.42
CA GLY A 312 9.16 -17.39 11.80
C GLY A 312 8.43 -17.90 10.54
N ILE A 313 7.11 -17.73 10.46
CA ILE A 313 6.30 -18.07 9.29
C ILE A 313 6.48 -17.00 8.22
N LEU A 314 6.28 -15.72 8.57
CA LEU A 314 6.40 -14.60 7.62
C LEU A 314 7.79 -14.54 6.97
N ASN A 315 8.86 -14.73 7.75
CA ASN A 315 10.24 -14.74 7.22
C ASN A 315 10.56 -15.93 6.32
N LYS A 316 9.72 -16.97 6.32
CA LYS A 316 9.86 -18.16 5.45
C LYS A 316 8.78 -18.20 4.36
N SER A 317 7.96 -17.16 4.25
CA SER A 317 6.85 -17.06 3.31
C SER A 317 7.30 -16.47 1.97
N GLY A 318 8.35 -17.06 1.39
CA GLY A 318 8.87 -16.73 0.06
C GLY A 318 8.13 -17.47 -1.05
N GLY A 319 8.58 -17.30 -2.29
CA GLY A 319 8.02 -17.96 -3.45
C GLY A 319 8.32 -17.23 -4.75
N ILE A 320 7.52 -17.48 -5.77
CA ILE A 320 7.51 -16.75 -7.03
C ILE A 320 6.55 -15.58 -6.87
N SER A 321 7.04 -14.35 -6.96
CA SER A 321 6.22 -13.13 -6.93
C SER A 321 5.20 -13.12 -8.08
N PRO A 322 4.16 -12.28 -8.01
CA PRO A 322 3.27 -12.10 -9.15
C PRO A 322 3.98 -11.64 -10.43
N GLN A 323 5.14 -10.98 -10.32
CA GLN A 323 5.99 -10.56 -11.45
C GLN A 323 6.85 -11.69 -12.01
N GLY A 324 6.99 -12.82 -11.30
CA GLY A 324 7.80 -13.97 -11.72
C GLY A 324 9.13 -14.12 -10.99
N ASP A 325 9.42 -13.26 -10.02
CA ASP A 325 10.68 -13.24 -9.28
C ASP A 325 10.70 -14.26 -8.16
N THR A 326 11.78 -15.01 -8.00
CA THR A 326 11.96 -15.84 -6.80
C THR A 326 12.41 -14.97 -5.64
N ILE A 327 11.61 -14.91 -4.58
CA ILE A 327 11.86 -14.13 -3.35
C ILE A 327 11.87 -15.04 -2.12
N GLU A 328 12.75 -14.77 -1.16
CA GLU A 328 12.87 -15.58 0.06
C GLU A 328 11.77 -15.31 1.10
N SER A 329 11.15 -14.13 1.04
CA SER A 329 10.07 -13.70 1.94
C SER A 329 9.20 -12.65 1.25
N VAL A 330 7.90 -12.66 1.51
CA VAL A 330 6.97 -11.63 1.06
C VAL A 330 7.16 -10.32 1.86
N PRO A 331 7.12 -9.14 1.22
CA PRO A 331 7.10 -7.87 1.95
C PRO A 331 5.83 -7.72 2.80
N VAL A 332 5.96 -7.08 3.96
CA VAL A 332 4.83 -6.83 4.87
C VAL A 332 4.80 -5.34 5.23
N LEU A 333 3.69 -4.68 4.94
CA LEU A 333 3.42 -3.29 5.27
C LEU A 333 2.49 -3.21 6.49
N PHE A 334 3.03 -2.74 7.60
CA PHE A 334 2.31 -2.54 8.85
C PHE A 334 1.61 -1.18 8.87
N ASN A 335 0.44 -1.08 9.49
CA ASN A 335 -0.28 0.17 9.66
C ASN A 335 -1.01 0.26 11.00
N LEU A 336 -1.36 1.48 11.41
CA LEU A 336 -2.39 1.66 12.43
C LEU A 336 -3.74 1.25 11.85
N ASP A 337 -4.46 0.36 12.55
CA ASP A 337 -5.80 -0.06 12.15
C ASP A 337 -6.82 1.05 12.43
N TRP A 338 -7.89 1.05 11.64
CA TRP A 338 -8.86 2.13 11.65
C TRP A 338 -10.27 1.65 11.33
N TYR A 339 -10.92 1.02 12.32
CA TYR A 339 -12.30 0.53 12.24
C TYR A 339 -13.27 1.16 13.27
N GLY A 340 -12.79 2.12 14.09
CA GLY A 340 -13.59 2.89 15.05
C GLY A 340 -13.41 2.53 16.54
N ILE A 341 -14.50 2.59 17.32
CA ILE A 341 -14.58 2.12 18.72
C ILE A 341 -14.81 0.61 18.68
N GLY A 342 -14.33 -0.14 19.68
CA GLY A 342 -14.64 -1.56 19.78
C GLY A 342 -16.15 -1.84 19.60
N PHE A 343 -16.47 -2.93 18.90
CA PHE A 343 -17.82 -3.51 18.68
C PHE A 343 -18.85 -3.34 19.81
N ARG A 344 -18.45 -3.28 21.09
CA ARG A 344 -19.39 -3.13 22.22
C ARG A 344 -19.55 -1.71 22.73
N GLY A 345 -18.76 -0.73 22.30
CA GLY A 345 -18.97 0.70 22.60
C GLY A 345 -19.05 1.08 24.09
N LYS A 346 -18.73 0.17 25.01
CA LYS A 346 -19.10 0.31 26.43
C LYS A 346 -18.14 1.21 27.20
N HIS A 347 -16.88 1.38 26.77
CA HIS A 347 -15.86 2.11 27.52
C HIS A 347 -14.79 2.78 26.62
N PRO A 348 -15.13 3.77 25.79
CA PRO A 348 -14.13 4.50 25.01
C PRO A 348 -13.11 5.19 25.94
N GLY A 349 -11.82 4.99 25.67
CA GLY A 349 -10.73 5.61 26.43
C GLY A 349 -10.36 4.93 27.74
N ILE A 350 -10.95 3.77 28.07
CA ILE A 350 -10.56 2.98 29.25
C ILE A 350 -9.67 1.81 28.82
N MET A 351 -8.41 1.86 29.26
CA MET A 351 -7.38 0.84 29.04
C MET A 351 -7.90 -0.56 29.42
N GLY A 352 -7.79 -1.53 28.51
CA GLY A 352 -8.15 -2.92 28.76
C GLY A 352 -9.65 -3.25 28.75
N MET A 353 -10.52 -2.30 28.40
CA MET A 353 -11.99 -2.49 28.40
C MET A 353 -12.65 -2.40 27.00
N GLY A 354 -11.89 -2.58 25.91
CA GLY A 354 -12.45 -2.78 24.57
C GLY A 354 -12.72 -4.25 24.23
N ASP A 355 -13.01 -4.55 22.95
CA ASP A 355 -13.40 -5.88 22.48
C ASP A 355 -12.22 -6.87 22.31
N GLY A 356 -11.46 -7.06 23.39
CA GLY A 356 -10.34 -7.99 23.41
C GLY A 356 -9.16 -7.52 22.55
N ALA A 357 -8.54 -8.45 21.81
CA ALA A 357 -7.30 -8.22 21.06
C ALA A 357 -7.39 -7.15 19.94
N TRP A 358 -8.60 -6.72 19.59
CA TRP A 358 -8.88 -5.82 18.46
C TRP A 358 -8.99 -4.35 18.89
N ALA A 359 -9.38 -4.05 20.13
CA ALA A 359 -9.44 -2.69 20.69
C ALA A 359 -8.87 -2.68 22.11
N PRO A 360 -7.57 -2.93 22.31
CA PRO A 360 -6.97 -2.98 23.64
C PRO A 360 -7.17 -1.69 24.47
N TRP A 361 -7.52 -0.58 23.80
CA TRP A 361 -7.66 0.78 24.32
C TRP A 361 -9.12 1.24 24.48
N GLY A 362 -10.10 0.34 24.22
CA GLY A 362 -11.50 0.74 24.02
C GLY A 362 -11.74 1.49 22.70
N VAL A 363 -10.67 1.79 21.97
CA VAL A 363 -10.63 2.45 20.65
C VAL A 363 -9.60 1.71 19.76
N ASN A 364 -9.69 1.92 18.45
CA ASN A 364 -8.67 1.41 17.50
C ASN A 364 -7.30 2.10 17.69
N GLU A 365 -6.29 1.52 17.05
CA GLU A 365 -4.89 1.94 17.11
C GLU A 365 -4.68 3.37 16.57
N THR A 366 -5.40 3.78 15.53
CA THR A 366 -5.34 5.15 15.01
C THR A 366 -5.81 6.18 16.05
N ILE A 367 -6.95 5.95 16.71
CA ILE A 367 -7.48 6.87 17.74
C ILE A 367 -6.56 6.91 18.95
N TRP A 368 -6.09 5.75 19.42
CA TRP A 368 -5.14 5.67 20.51
C TRP A 368 -3.87 6.48 20.20
N TYR A 369 -3.24 6.22 19.05
CA TYR A 369 -2.00 6.89 18.67
C TYR A 369 -2.18 8.43 18.61
N TYR A 370 -3.32 8.91 18.10
CA TYR A 370 -3.59 10.35 18.06
C TYR A 370 -3.97 10.98 19.41
N SER A 371 -4.28 10.17 20.43
CA SER A 371 -4.46 10.67 21.80
C SER A 371 -3.13 11.00 22.49
N LEU A 372 -2.00 10.51 21.96
CA LEU A 372 -0.67 10.80 22.48
C LEU A 372 -0.22 12.23 22.14
N THR A 373 0.66 12.79 22.94
CA THR A 373 1.36 14.04 22.62
C THR A 373 2.22 13.89 21.35
N PRO A 374 2.52 14.97 20.59
CA PRO A 374 3.39 14.91 19.41
C PRO A 374 4.75 14.26 19.68
N THR A 375 5.37 14.57 20.83
CA THR A 375 6.62 13.93 21.27
C THR A 375 6.48 12.41 21.40
N CYS A 376 5.35 11.94 21.94
CA CYS A 376 5.11 10.51 22.10
C CYS A 376 4.68 9.80 20.84
N GLN A 377 3.98 10.50 19.96
CA GLN A 377 3.72 10.06 18.60
C GLN A 377 5.04 9.82 17.84
N ALA A 378 5.97 10.79 17.90
CA ALA A 378 7.28 10.70 17.26
C ALA A 378 8.13 9.57 17.87
N TYR A 379 8.23 9.54 19.21
CA TYR A 379 8.95 8.51 19.95
C TYR A 379 8.42 7.11 19.62
N TRP A 380 7.12 6.91 19.67
CA TRP A 380 6.53 5.61 19.40
C TRP A 380 6.75 5.14 17.96
N LEU A 381 6.54 6.02 16.96
CA LEU A 381 6.77 5.68 15.54
C LEU A 381 8.20 5.22 15.27
N LYS A 382 9.19 5.91 15.85
CA LYS A 382 10.60 5.53 15.72
C LYS A 382 10.85 4.13 16.28
N HIS A 383 10.35 3.86 17.48
CA HIS A 383 10.57 2.59 18.16
C HIS A 383 9.83 1.42 17.50
N VAL A 384 8.58 1.61 17.05
CA VAL A 384 7.82 0.54 16.38
C VAL A 384 8.42 0.22 15.02
N THR A 385 8.86 1.22 14.26
CA THR A 385 9.46 1.01 12.93
C THR A 385 10.78 0.24 13.05
N ALA A 386 11.62 0.60 14.03
CA ALA A 386 12.83 -0.15 14.32
C ALA A 386 12.54 -1.59 14.80
N ALA A 387 11.51 -1.78 15.64
CA ALA A 387 11.14 -3.11 16.11
C ALA A 387 10.64 -4.03 14.98
N ILE A 388 9.80 -3.52 14.09
CA ILE A 388 9.30 -4.27 12.93
C ILE A 388 10.46 -4.80 12.09
N LYS A 389 11.40 -3.91 11.74
CA LYS A 389 12.49 -4.26 10.83
C LYS A 389 13.54 -5.16 11.48
N ASN A 390 13.86 -4.93 12.75
CA ASN A 390 14.95 -5.64 13.42
C ASN A 390 14.53 -6.94 14.08
N LYS A 391 13.25 -7.05 14.48
CA LYS A 391 12.81 -8.11 15.39
C LYS A 391 11.61 -8.89 14.87
N LEU A 392 10.86 -8.36 13.90
CA LEU A 392 9.64 -9.00 13.43
C LEU A 392 9.86 -9.70 12.09
N VAL A 393 10.08 -8.94 11.02
CA VAL A 393 10.18 -9.49 9.66
C VAL A 393 11.26 -8.78 8.86
N LYS A 394 12.05 -9.57 8.12
CA LYS A 394 13.18 -9.09 7.32
C LYS A 394 12.78 -8.00 6.32
N ARG A 395 11.58 -8.13 5.74
CA ARG A 395 10.99 -7.18 4.76
C ARG A 395 9.76 -6.48 5.36
N GLY A 396 9.91 -5.95 6.56
CA GLY A 396 8.87 -5.20 7.28
C GLY A 396 8.96 -3.69 7.07
N TYR A 397 7.84 -3.07 6.75
CA TYR A 397 7.70 -1.62 6.55
C TYR A 397 6.56 -1.07 7.39
N PHE A 398 6.62 0.21 7.75
CA PHE A 398 5.53 0.87 8.47
C PHE A 398 4.95 2.00 7.63
N LYS A 399 3.62 2.02 7.52
CA LYS A 399 2.85 3.04 6.81
C LYS A 399 2.67 4.24 7.73
N MET A 400 3.43 5.32 7.47
CA MET A 400 3.42 6.52 8.31
C MET A 400 2.06 7.23 8.27
N PRO A 401 1.53 7.74 9.39
CA PRO A 401 0.28 8.49 9.39
C PRO A 401 0.47 9.84 8.68
N ALA A 402 -0.44 10.21 7.78
CA ALA A 402 -0.41 11.51 7.10
C ALA A 402 -1.76 12.21 7.09
N VAL A 403 -2.77 11.57 6.49
CA VAL A 403 -4.17 12.01 6.55
C VAL A 403 -5.01 10.81 6.93
N GLN A 404 -5.80 10.96 7.98
CA GLN A 404 -6.73 9.93 8.39
C GLN A 404 -7.91 10.56 9.12
N PRO A 405 -9.16 10.33 8.67
CA PRO A 405 -10.31 10.68 9.45
C PRO A 405 -10.31 9.89 10.76
N LEU A 406 -10.75 10.53 11.84
CA LEU A 406 -11.02 9.85 13.09
C LEU A 406 -12.49 9.49 13.11
N THR A 407 -12.83 8.37 12.46
CA THR A 407 -14.23 7.93 12.44
C THR A 407 -14.69 7.41 13.79
N TRP A 408 -15.86 7.92 14.16
CA TRP A 408 -16.83 7.29 15.03
C TRP A 408 -18.09 7.00 14.19
N TRP A 409 -18.79 5.89 14.43
CA TRP A 409 -20.07 5.55 13.81
C TRP A 409 -21.16 6.57 14.20
N GLY A 410 -21.15 7.77 13.58
CA GLY A 410 -22.25 8.76 13.64
C GLY A 410 -21.98 10.10 14.34
N TYR A 411 -20.72 10.53 14.55
CA TYR A 411 -20.41 11.74 15.35
C TYR A 411 -19.12 12.44 14.88
N PRO A 412 -18.87 13.72 15.28
CA PRO A 412 -18.06 14.62 14.48
C PRO A 412 -16.63 14.14 14.25
N VAL A 413 -16.31 14.10 12.96
CA VAL A 413 -15.03 13.71 12.35
C VAL A 413 -14.01 14.81 12.63
N THR A 414 -13.11 14.59 13.57
CA THR A 414 -11.81 15.25 13.50
C THR A 414 -10.94 14.48 12.51
N GLU A 415 -10.09 15.17 11.77
CA GLU A 415 -9.13 14.54 10.85
C GLU A 415 -7.74 14.75 11.44
N TYR A 416 -6.93 13.70 11.48
CA TYR A 416 -5.52 13.85 11.72
C TYR A 416 -4.85 14.34 10.44
N LEU A 417 -4.13 15.46 10.57
CA LEU A 417 -3.32 16.04 9.51
C LEU A 417 -1.89 16.16 10.03
N LEU A 418 -0.96 15.36 9.51
CA LEU A 418 0.44 15.35 9.95
C LEU A 418 1.08 16.74 9.92
N ILE A 419 0.64 17.64 9.03
CA ILE A 419 1.16 19.02 8.97
C ILE A 419 0.97 19.81 10.28
N GLY A 420 0.00 19.43 11.12
CA GLY A 420 -0.17 20.00 12.46
C GLY A 420 0.82 19.47 13.51
N TYR A 421 1.67 18.51 13.14
CA TYR A 421 2.58 17.77 14.03
C TYR A 421 4.02 17.86 13.50
N PRO A 422 4.66 19.05 13.53
CA PRO A 422 5.99 19.26 12.94
C PRO A 422 7.07 18.36 13.56
N GLU A 423 6.99 18.06 14.85
CA GLU A 423 7.91 17.14 15.53
C GLU A 423 7.83 15.72 14.94
N VAL A 424 6.60 15.21 14.74
CA VAL A 424 6.37 13.90 14.13
C VAL A 424 6.87 13.88 12.68
N MET A 425 6.57 14.94 11.93
CA MET A 425 7.05 15.11 10.56
C MET A 425 8.58 15.12 10.48
N GLN A 426 9.25 15.81 11.41
CA GLN A 426 10.71 15.87 11.46
C GLN A 426 11.31 14.51 11.77
N THR A 427 10.78 13.77 12.75
CA THR A 427 11.24 12.41 13.07
C THR A 427 11.06 11.47 11.89
N ILE A 428 9.96 11.56 11.14
CA ILE A 428 9.77 10.78 9.90
C ILE A 428 10.90 11.07 8.91
N ALA A 429 11.16 12.35 8.62
CA ALA A 429 12.16 12.76 7.63
C ALA A 429 13.61 12.42 8.04
N ASP A 430 13.97 12.77 9.28
CA ASP A 430 15.36 12.82 9.71
C ASP A 430 15.84 11.59 10.47
N GLU A 431 14.92 10.77 10.99
CA GLU A 431 15.26 9.62 11.82
C GLU A 431 14.74 8.30 11.26
N ILE A 432 13.57 8.31 10.60
CA ILE A 432 12.94 7.08 10.09
C ILE A 432 13.22 6.87 8.60
N TRP A 433 13.21 7.93 7.79
CA TRP A 433 13.49 7.84 6.35
C TRP A 433 14.88 8.36 5.96
N LYS A 434 15.67 8.78 6.95
CA LYS A 434 17.07 9.14 6.72
C LYS A 434 17.90 7.89 6.51
N VAL A 435 18.60 7.85 5.40
CA VAL A 435 19.38 6.72 4.92
C VAL A 435 20.85 6.93 5.26
N ASN A 436 21.52 5.91 5.80
CA ASN A 436 22.94 5.93 6.13
C ASN A 436 23.78 5.73 4.86
N THR A 437 24.45 6.78 4.39
CA THR A 437 25.28 6.73 3.17
C THR A 437 26.70 6.20 3.42
N GLN A 438 27.08 5.90 4.67
CA GLN A 438 28.41 5.44 5.06
C GLN A 438 28.47 3.94 5.37
N SER A 439 27.46 3.18 4.93
CA SER A 439 27.40 1.74 5.12
C SER A 439 28.49 1.03 4.30
N TYR A 440 28.98 -0.11 4.78
CA TYR A 440 29.79 -1.07 4.02
C TYR A 440 29.60 -2.44 4.67
N PHE A 441 30.22 -3.50 4.15
CA PHE A 441 30.12 -4.83 4.76
C PHE A 441 31.45 -5.52 5.00
N THR A 442 31.47 -6.48 5.92
CA THR A 442 32.59 -7.39 6.17
C THR A 442 32.23 -8.80 5.72
N ILE A 443 33.26 -9.61 5.49
CA ILE A 443 33.14 -11.05 5.24
C ILE A 443 33.97 -11.73 6.32
N THR A 444 33.35 -12.59 7.11
CA THR A 444 34.02 -13.41 8.12
C THR A 444 33.88 -14.88 7.74
N LYS A 445 34.95 -15.67 7.90
CA LYS A 445 34.97 -17.12 7.66
C LYS A 445 34.89 -17.82 9.02
N ASP A 446 34.07 -18.85 9.15
CA ASP A 446 33.99 -19.65 10.37
C ASP A 446 35.30 -20.43 10.60
N THR A 447 35.49 -20.93 11.82
CA THR A 447 36.72 -21.64 12.21
C THR A 447 36.95 -22.93 11.44
N ASN A 448 35.88 -23.55 10.93
CA ASN A 448 35.95 -24.79 10.14
C ASN A 448 36.13 -24.52 8.64
N GLY A 449 36.03 -23.26 8.21
CA GLY A 449 36.20 -22.84 6.84
C GLY A 449 35.08 -23.20 5.87
N HIS A 450 33.93 -23.65 6.38
CA HIS A 450 32.78 -24.10 5.59
C HIS A 450 31.65 -23.07 5.50
N GLN A 451 31.73 -22.00 6.30
CA GLN A 451 30.72 -20.96 6.36
C GLN A 451 31.35 -19.57 6.30
N TYR A 452 30.68 -18.68 5.56
CA TYR A 452 31.03 -17.27 5.45
C TYR A 452 29.85 -16.43 5.90
N THR A 453 30.09 -15.46 6.77
CA THR A 453 29.09 -14.49 7.22
C THR A 453 29.42 -13.12 6.65
N LEU A 454 28.46 -12.56 5.92
CA LEU A 454 28.48 -11.22 5.36
C LEU A 454 27.67 -10.31 6.29
N ASP A 455 28.30 -9.28 6.85
CA ASP A 455 27.66 -8.38 7.81
C ASP A 455 27.76 -6.93 7.33
N VAL A 456 26.62 -6.25 7.24
CA VAL A 456 26.59 -4.79 7.10
C VAL A 456 27.15 -4.18 8.38
N ILE A 457 28.12 -3.30 8.25
CA ILE A 457 28.70 -2.54 9.35
C ILE A 457 27.90 -1.27 9.57
N ASN A 458 27.55 -1.01 10.83
CA ASN A 458 26.68 0.10 11.24
C ASN A 458 25.35 0.13 10.45
N PRO A 459 24.61 -0.99 10.38
CA PRO A 459 23.35 -1.00 9.66
C PRO A 459 22.41 -0.03 10.35
N ASP A 460 21.83 0.88 9.57
CA ASP A 460 20.68 1.62 10.04
C ASP A 460 19.42 0.73 10.00
N TYR A 461 18.38 1.20 10.67
CA TYR A 461 17.07 0.53 10.65
C TYR A 461 16.15 1.15 9.61
N THR A 462 16.68 2.03 8.77
CA THR A 462 15.93 2.77 7.77
C THR A 462 16.20 2.22 6.38
N SER A 463 17.34 1.57 6.13
CA SER A 463 17.74 1.15 4.78
C SER A 463 17.33 -0.25 4.36
N VAL A 464 17.04 -0.41 3.07
CA VAL A 464 16.74 -1.69 2.43
C VAL A 464 18.04 -2.26 1.89
N TYR A 465 18.65 -3.19 2.64
CA TYR A 465 19.89 -3.87 2.26
C TYR A 465 19.60 -5.15 1.50
N THR A 466 20.28 -5.34 0.38
CA THR A 466 20.04 -6.46 -0.52
C THR A 466 21.36 -7.03 -1.06
N TRP A 467 21.42 -8.35 -1.18
CA TRP A 467 22.64 -9.07 -1.50
C TRP A 467 22.56 -9.78 -2.85
N TYR A 468 23.47 -9.43 -3.74
CA TYR A 468 23.64 -10.01 -5.06
C TYR A 468 24.99 -10.72 -5.12
N ILE A 469 24.98 -12.03 -5.34
CA ILE A 469 26.22 -12.82 -5.29
C ILE A 469 26.29 -13.74 -6.50
N GLN A 470 27.37 -13.64 -7.25
CA GLN A 470 27.60 -14.42 -8.46
C GLN A 470 28.94 -15.14 -8.39
N HIS A 471 28.95 -16.43 -8.68
CA HIS A 471 30.19 -17.17 -8.91
C HIS A 471 30.78 -16.74 -10.25
N THR A 472 31.99 -16.17 -10.26
CA THR A 472 32.56 -15.51 -11.44
C THR A 472 33.04 -16.51 -12.50
N GLY A 473 33.43 -17.72 -12.10
CA GLY A 473 33.91 -18.75 -13.03
C GLY A 473 32.84 -19.43 -13.89
N ASN A 474 31.60 -19.58 -13.39
CA ASN A 474 30.49 -20.25 -14.09
C ASN A 474 29.27 -19.33 -14.31
N GLY A 475 29.31 -18.09 -13.81
CA GLY A 475 28.23 -17.10 -13.93
C GLY A 475 26.99 -17.39 -13.07
N LYS A 476 27.00 -18.42 -12.23
CA LYS A 476 25.85 -18.85 -11.42
C LYS A 476 25.56 -17.84 -10.31
N TRP A 477 24.34 -17.33 -10.27
CA TRP A 477 23.85 -16.49 -9.18
C TRP A 477 23.41 -17.34 -7.99
N LEU A 478 23.79 -16.92 -6.79
CA LEU A 478 23.19 -17.43 -5.56
C LEU A 478 21.80 -16.80 -5.36
N PRO A 479 20.90 -17.44 -4.59
CA PRO A 479 19.58 -16.87 -4.29
C PRO A 479 19.69 -15.44 -3.76
N TYR A 480 18.82 -14.56 -4.27
CA TYR A 480 18.74 -13.19 -3.82
C TYR A 480 18.16 -13.10 -2.40
N THR A 481 18.73 -12.25 -1.53
CA THR A 481 18.36 -12.16 -0.11
C THR A 481 18.37 -10.72 0.41
N PHE A 482 17.52 -10.43 1.38
CA PHE A 482 17.41 -9.16 2.09
C PHE A 482 18.02 -9.22 3.48
N GLY A 483 18.45 -8.07 3.98
CA GLY A 483 18.80 -7.86 5.37
C GLY A 483 20.24 -7.42 5.60
N ASN A 484 20.55 -7.12 6.86
CA ASN A 484 21.86 -6.64 7.29
C ASN A 484 22.91 -7.76 7.41
N GLN A 485 22.52 -9.02 7.32
CA GLN A 485 23.41 -10.16 7.41
C GLN A 485 23.03 -11.23 6.38
N ARG A 486 24.04 -11.89 5.80
CA ARG A 486 23.86 -13.06 4.96
C ARG A 486 24.89 -14.13 5.30
N VAL A 487 24.41 -15.33 5.61
CA VAL A 487 25.25 -16.49 5.88
C VAL A 487 25.28 -17.38 4.65
N LEU A 488 26.48 -17.72 4.20
CA LEU A 488 26.75 -18.61 3.07
C LEU A 488 27.44 -19.87 3.58
N ALA A 489 26.95 -21.04 3.20
CA ALA A 489 27.56 -22.31 3.57
C ALA A 489 27.56 -23.25 2.37
N ASN A 490 28.50 -24.20 2.36
CA ASN A 490 28.61 -25.23 1.31
C ASN A 490 28.71 -24.64 -0.11
N LEU A 491 29.49 -23.56 -0.26
CA LEU A 491 29.75 -22.96 -1.56
C LEU A 491 30.69 -23.84 -2.39
N GLU A 492 30.54 -23.79 -3.71
CA GLU A 492 31.48 -24.42 -4.65
C GLU A 492 32.82 -23.67 -4.57
N PRO A 493 33.98 -24.36 -4.63
CA PRO A 493 35.28 -23.70 -4.69
C PRO A 493 35.37 -22.75 -5.88
N GLY A 494 35.90 -21.55 -5.65
CA GLY A 494 36.01 -20.53 -6.69
C GLY A 494 35.89 -19.10 -6.17
N LYS A 495 35.76 -18.18 -7.12
CA LYS A 495 35.65 -16.74 -6.85
C LYS A 495 34.20 -16.29 -6.98
N TYR A 496 33.78 -15.42 -6.07
CA TYR A 496 32.45 -14.84 -6.03
C TYR A 496 32.56 -13.31 -6.03
N LYS A 497 31.76 -12.65 -6.87
CA LYS A 497 31.47 -11.22 -6.75
C LYS A 497 30.32 -11.07 -5.77
N VAL A 498 30.57 -10.40 -4.64
CA VAL A 498 29.56 -10.08 -3.62
C VAL A 498 29.23 -8.60 -3.72
N LEU A 499 27.98 -8.29 -3.98
CA LEU A 499 27.45 -6.94 -4.09
C LEU A 499 26.37 -6.73 -3.03
N LEU A 500 26.57 -5.74 -2.17
CA LEU A 500 25.57 -5.19 -1.27
C LEU A 500 24.99 -3.93 -1.91
N ARG A 501 23.67 -3.87 -2.05
CA ARG A 501 22.95 -2.66 -2.48
C ARG A 501 22.13 -2.11 -1.33
N GLN A 502 22.01 -0.79 -1.30
CA GLN A 502 21.14 -0.04 -0.41
C GLN A 502 20.08 0.64 -1.25
N ASP A 503 18.89 0.06 -1.25
CA ASP A 503 17.92 0.27 -2.33
C ASP A 503 17.01 1.48 -2.13
N ASN A 504 16.82 1.95 -0.91
CA ASN A 504 15.94 3.07 -0.60
C ASN A 504 16.69 4.40 -0.38
N THR A 505 17.97 4.47 -0.77
CA THR A 505 18.76 5.71 -0.88
C THR A 505 18.22 6.64 -1.98
N ALA A 506 17.51 6.04 -2.93
CA ALA A 506 16.95 6.64 -4.12
C ALA A 506 15.44 6.43 -4.16
N LEU A 507 14.70 7.43 -4.64
CA LEU A 507 13.34 7.17 -5.10
C LEU A 507 13.42 6.34 -6.39
N PRO A 508 12.50 5.38 -6.62
CA PRO A 508 12.57 4.48 -7.77
C PRO A 508 12.77 5.22 -9.10
N GLY A 509 13.80 4.87 -9.87
CA GLY A 509 13.99 5.33 -11.25
C GLY A 509 14.87 6.56 -11.50
N TYR A 510 15.49 7.19 -10.49
CA TYR A 510 16.29 8.42 -10.71
C TYR A 510 17.70 8.44 -10.12
N ILE A 511 18.00 7.67 -9.06
CA ILE A 511 19.34 7.64 -8.45
C ILE A 511 19.79 6.18 -8.33
N PRO A 512 21.04 5.83 -8.68
CA PRO A 512 21.55 4.47 -8.46
C PRO A 512 21.44 4.11 -6.98
N ALA A 513 21.09 2.86 -6.68
CA ALA A 513 21.28 2.34 -5.33
C ALA A 513 22.73 2.60 -4.88
N LEU A 514 22.97 2.80 -3.58
CA LEU A 514 24.37 2.78 -3.12
C LEU A 514 24.84 1.33 -3.19
N GLU A 515 25.96 1.12 -3.87
CA GLU A 515 26.50 -0.20 -4.14
C GLU A 515 27.87 -0.35 -3.50
N TYR A 516 28.09 -1.50 -2.87
CA TYR A 516 29.35 -1.87 -2.25
C TYR A 516 29.70 -3.28 -2.68
N ASP A 517 30.87 -3.48 -3.26
CA ASP A 517 31.29 -4.80 -3.74
C ASP A 517 32.59 -5.29 -3.08
N LYS A 518 32.69 -6.62 -2.96
CA LYS A 518 33.90 -7.33 -2.54
C LYS A 518 34.03 -8.66 -3.29
N GLU A 519 35.26 -9.13 -3.44
CA GLU A 519 35.54 -10.49 -3.88
C GLU A 519 35.53 -11.44 -2.67
N LEU A 520 34.88 -12.59 -2.82
CA LEU A 520 34.94 -13.72 -1.89
C LEU A 520 35.64 -14.89 -2.60
N ILE A 521 36.69 -15.43 -1.98
CA ILE A 521 37.39 -16.62 -2.46
C ILE A 521 37.01 -17.80 -1.56
N VAL A 522 36.45 -18.83 -2.17
CA VAL A 522 36.12 -20.11 -1.54
C VAL A 522 37.17 -21.13 -1.98
N GLU A 523 37.83 -21.71 -0.99
CA GLU A 523 38.92 -22.69 -1.19
C GLU A 523 38.41 -24.11 -1.43
#